data_AF-A0A673I403-F1
#
_entry.id   AF-A0A673I403-F1
#
_cell.length_a   1.000
_cell.length_b   1.000
_cell.length_c   1.000
_cell.angle_alpha   90.00
_cell.angle_beta   90.00
_cell.angle_gamma   90.00
#
_symmetry.space_group_name_H-M   'P 1'
#
loop_
_entity.id
_entity.type
_entity.pdbx_description
1 polymer ?
#
loop_
_entity_poly.entity_id
_entity_poly.type
_entity_poly.pdbx_seq_one_letter_code
_entity_poly.pdbx_strand_id
1 'polypeptide(L)' 'MATMTSTTDFDNAEITQQYSRINTRFELSDEELDNDNSSARLFERSRIKALAAVHIYTKHF' A
#
# COMPACT_ATOMS: atom_id res chain seq x y z
N MET A 1 39.76 -17.74 12.24
CA MET A 1 38.66 -18.63 11.85
C MET A 1 37.65 -17.78 11.10
N ALA A 2 37.52 -17.94 9.79
CA ALA A 2 36.47 -17.28 9.03
C ALA A 2 35.15 -17.97 9.40
N THR A 3 34.28 -17.25 10.11
CA THR A 3 32.87 -17.60 10.25
C THR A 3 32.30 -17.69 8.84
N MET A 4 32.15 -18.92 8.34
CA MET A 4 31.24 -19.19 7.22
C MET A 4 29.85 -18.82 7.72
N THR A 5 29.45 -17.56 7.52
CA THR A 5 28.04 -17.21 7.45
C THR A 5 27.50 -18.07 6.31
N SER A 6 26.69 -19.06 6.66
CA SER A 6 26.17 -20.03 5.70
C SER A 6 25.47 -19.25 4.59
N THR A 7 25.61 -19.64 3.34
CA THR A 7 24.99 -18.95 2.18
C THR A 7 23.50 -18.70 2.39
N THR A 8 22.84 -19.57 3.16
CA THR A 8 21.46 -19.47 3.62
C THR A 8 21.14 -18.26 4.51
N ASP A 9 22.09 -17.76 5.31
CA ASP A 9 21.85 -16.64 6.23
C ASP A 9 21.78 -15.30 5.50
N PHE A 10 22.58 -15.15 4.43
CA PHE A 10 22.56 -13.97 3.57
C PHE A 10 21.24 -13.87 2.80
N ASP A 11 20.78 -14.99 2.25
CA ASP A 11 19.49 -15.10 1.57
C ASP A 11 18.31 -14.79 2.53
N ASN A 12 18.36 -15.30 3.76
CA ASN A 12 17.33 -15.03 4.77
C ASN A 12 17.23 -13.54 5.14
N ALA A 13 18.37 -12.85 5.28
CA ALA A 13 18.39 -11.42 5.57
C ALA A 13 17.86 -10.57 4.40
N GLU A 14 18.18 -10.95 3.17
CA GLU A 14 17.67 -10.30 1.95
C GLU A 14 16.15 -10.46 1.83
N ILE A 15 15.65 -11.69 1.99
CA ILE A 15 14.21 -11.99 1.96
C ILE A 15 13.49 -11.19 3.05
N THR A 16 14.05 -11.14 4.27
CA THR A 16 13.45 -10.39 5.38
C THR A 16 13.34 -8.91 5.06
N GLN A 17 14.35 -8.32 4.42
CA GLN A 17 14.29 -6.91 3.99
C GLN A 17 13.26 -6.67 2.88
N GLN A 18 13.17 -7.57 1.90
CA GLN A 18 12.20 -7.45 0.80
C GLN A 18 10.74 -7.47 1.31
N TYR A 19 10.45 -8.28 2.33
CA TYR A 19 9.10 -8.40 2.91
C TYR A 19 8.87 -7.55 4.16
N SER A 20 9.87 -6.80 4.65
CA SER A 20 9.77 -5.98 5.86
C SER A 20 8.50 -5.11 5.86
N ARG A 21 8.25 -4.37 4.76
CA ARG A 21 7.05 -3.55 4.58
C ARG A 21 5.73 -4.33 4.59
N ILE A 22 5.73 -5.56 4.07
CA ILE A 22 4.52 -6.41 4.03
C ILE A 22 4.25 -6.95 5.43
N ASN A 23 5.29 -7.37 6.15
CA ASN A 23 5.19 -7.97 7.48
C ASN A 23 4.74 -6.96 8.54
N THR A 24 5.18 -5.71 8.46
CA THR A 24 4.78 -4.65 9.39
C THR A 24 3.49 -3.94 8.97
N ARG A 25 2.79 -4.42 7.93
CA ARG A 25 1.62 -3.73 7.36
C ARG A 25 0.48 -3.53 8.37
N PHE A 26 0.31 -4.46 9.31
CA PHE A 26 -0.71 -4.38 10.36
C PHE A 26 -0.28 -3.55 11.58
N GLU A 27 1.00 -3.17 11.65
CA GLU A 27 1.54 -2.28 12.70
C GLU A 27 1.53 -0.81 12.27
N LEU A 28 1.14 -0.54 11.01
CA LEU A 28 0.97 0.82 10.49
C LEU A 28 -0.18 1.52 11.19
N SER A 29 0.02 2.81 11.48
CA SER A 29 -1.03 3.66 12.05
C SER A 29 -2.15 3.92 11.04
N ASP A 30 -3.37 4.17 11.54
CA ASP A 30 -4.52 4.50 10.69
C ASP A 30 -4.23 5.73 9.81
N GLU A 31 -3.48 6.74 10.32
CA GLU A 31 -3.00 7.88 9.54
C GLU A 31 -2.14 7.51 8.31
N GLU A 32 -1.31 6.46 8.41
CA GLU A 32 -0.49 6.00 7.28
C GLU A 32 -1.31 5.20 6.26
N LEU A 33 -2.37 4.52 6.73
CA LEU A 33 -3.32 3.81 5.88
C LEU A 33 -4.25 4.78 5.14
N ASP A 34 -4.61 5.91 5.76
CA ASP A 34 -5.48 6.96 5.21
C ASP A 34 -4.76 8.01 4.34
N ASN A 35 -3.52 7.74 3.95
CA ASN A 35 -2.75 8.56 3.01
C ASN A 35 -3.56 8.92 1.75
N ASP A 36 -3.61 10.21 1.41
CA ASP A 36 -4.30 10.75 0.22
C ASP A 36 -3.83 10.14 -1.11
N ASN A 37 -2.59 9.65 -1.16
CA ASN A 37 -2.00 9.00 -2.32
C ASN A 37 -2.15 7.47 -2.32
N SER A 38 -2.79 6.88 -1.31
CA SER A 38 -3.07 5.45 -1.29
C SER A 38 -3.99 5.04 -2.44
N SER A 39 -3.83 3.80 -2.93
CA SER A 39 -4.69 3.26 -3.99
C SER A 39 -6.16 3.24 -3.59
N ALA A 40 -6.46 3.01 -2.31
CA ALA A 40 -7.82 3.06 -1.76
C ALA A 40 -8.43 4.47 -1.88
N ARG A 41 -7.69 5.51 -1.50
CA ARG A 41 -8.15 6.90 -1.58
C ARG A 41 -8.32 7.38 -3.02
N LEU A 42 -7.43 6.96 -3.93
CA LEU A 42 -7.54 7.24 -5.36
C LEU A 42 -8.78 6.57 -6.00
N PHE A 43 -9.07 5.33 -5.60
CA PHE A 43 -10.28 4.63 -6.03
C PHE A 43 -11.54 5.37 -5.56
N GLU A 44 -11.60 5.74 -4.27
CA GLU A 44 -12.74 6.46 -3.71
C GLU A 44 -12.95 7.83 -4.38
N ARG A 45 -11.87 8.58 -4.61
CA ARG A 45 -11.90 9.84 -5.38
C ARG A 45 -12.45 9.63 -6.80
N SER A 46 -12.00 8.58 -7.49
CA SER A 46 -12.49 8.26 -8.85
C SER A 46 -13.98 7.92 -8.84
N ARG A 47 -14.44 7.17 -7.83
CA ARG A 47 -15.85 6.85 -7.61
C ARG A 47 -16.69 8.11 -7.37
N ILE A 48 -16.28 8.98 -6.44
CA ILE A 48 -16.97 10.24 -6.15
C ILE A 48 -17.06 11.10 -7.41
N LYS A 49 -15.96 11.22 -8.17
CA LYS A 49 -15.94 11.99 -9.42
C LYS A 49 -16.94 11.43 -10.46
N ALA A 50 -17.00 10.11 -10.62
CA ALA A 50 -17.96 9.48 -11.54
C ALA A 50 -19.41 9.69 -11.08
N LEU A 51 -19.70 9.51 -9.79
CA LEU A 51 -21.03 9.72 -9.21
C LEU A 51 -21.48 11.19 -9.35
N ALA A 52 -20.58 12.14 -9.08
CA ALA A 52 -20.86 13.56 -9.24
C ALA A 52 -21.12 13.92 -10.71
N ALA A 53 -20.32 13.37 -11.63
CA ALA A 53 -20.54 13.55 -13.07
C ALA A 53 -21.94 13.04 -13.47
N VAL A 54 -22.31 11.80 -13.09
CA VAL A 54 -23.65 11.24 -13.35
C VAL A 54 -24.76 12.10 -12.74
N HIS A 55 -24.57 12.61 -11.51
CA HIS A 55 -25.54 13.48 -10.86
C HIS A 55 -25.76 14.79 -11.64
N ILE A 56 -24.68 15.42 -12.11
CA ILE A 56 -24.76 16.64 -12.91
C ILE A 56 -25.46 16.37 -14.25
N TYR A 57 -25.10 15.28 -14.93
CA TYR A 57 -25.76 14.90 -16.18
C TYR A 57 -27.25 14.62 -15.98
N THR A 58 -27.65 13.93 -14.92
CA THR A 58 -29.07 13.58 -14.67
C THR A 58 -29.91 14.74 -14.13
N LYS A 59 -29.30 15.78 -13.53
CA LYS A 59 -30.00 16.97 -13.02
C LYS A 59 -30.25 18.04 -14.09
N HIS A 60 -29.53 17.98 -15.20
CA HIS A 60 -29.63 18.95 -16.31
C HIS A 60 -30.37 18.38 -17.54
N PHE A 61 -31.03 17.23 -17.40
CA PHE A 61 -32.03 16.70 -18.33
C PHE A 61 -33.40 16.66 -17.66
#